data_AF-A0A087E909-F1
#
_entry.id   AF-A0A087E909-F1
#
_cell.length_a   1.000
_cell.length_b   1.000
_cell.length_c   1.000
_cell.angle_alpha   90.00
_cell.angle_beta   90.00
_cell.angle_gamma   90.00
#
_symmetry.space_group_name_H-M   'P 1'
#
loop_
_entity.id
_entity.type
_entity.pdbx_description
1 polymer ?
#
loop_
_entity_poly.entity_id
_entity_poly.type
_entity_poly.pdbx_seq_one_letter_code
_entity_poly.pdbx_strand_id
1 'polypeptide(L)'
;MHVPHVRICSTQLKNELTQLTAHFNIINIILSLLKKGSGMKHLPEWLANLADEDIAFIKNFMLASGSLKRMAQLYQVSYPTMRVRLDKLIDKIRLNDSGDEDPFVLLVKSLAIDEKYDVDTARVLIEEYRKRKDE
;
A
#
# COMPACT_ATOMS: atom_id res chain seq x y z
N MET A 1 49.23 10.28 -29.79
CA MET A 1 48.71 10.39 -28.41
C MET A 1 47.30 10.95 -28.48
N HIS A 2 46.28 10.11 -28.32
CA HIS A 2 44.88 10.51 -28.37
C HIS A 2 44.26 10.14 -27.02
N VAL A 3 43.80 11.14 -26.27
CA VAL A 3 43.16 10.95 -24.97
C VAL A 3 41.67 10.69 -25.24
N PRO A 4 41.08 9.57 -24.79
CA PRO A 4 39.66 9.34 -25.01
C PRO A 4 38.84 10.15 -24.01
N HIS A 5 38.01 11.06 -24.53
CA HIS A 5 36.97 11.73 -23.76
C HIS A 5 35.92 10.69 -23.33
N VAL A 6 35.81 10.43 -22.03
CA VAL A 6 34.69 9.68 -21.45
C VAL A 6 33.42 10.52 -21.62
N ARG A 7 32.59 10.18 -22.61
CA ARG A 7 31.23 10.70 -22.69
C ARG A 7 30.40 10.05 -21.60
N ILE A 8 30.23 10.74 -20.47
CA ILE A 8 29.15 10.40 -19.55
C ILE A 8 27.85 10.73 -20.27
N CYS A 9 27.12 9.68 -20.67
CA CYS A 9 25.81 9.81 -21.29
C CYS A 9 24.88 10.52 -20.30
N SER A 10 24.20 11.58 -20.72
CA SER A 10 23.31 12.41 -19.89
C SER A 10 22.14 11.62 -19.26
N THR A 11 21.93 10.39 -19.71
CA THR A 11 20.99 9.40 -19.14
C THR A 11 21.51 8.75 -17.86
N GLN A 12 22.83 8.54 -17.71
CA GLN A 12 23.42 7.89 -16.53
C GLN A 12 23.34 8.81 -15.30
N LEU A 13 23.60 10.11 -15.48
CA LEU A 13 23.51 11.11 -14.40
C LEU A 13 22.05 11.34 -13.94
N LYS A 14 21.10 11.33 -14.87
CA LYS A 14 19.66 11.49 -14.56
C LYS A 14 19.12 10.31 -13.75
N ASN A 15 19.60 9.10 -14.03
CA ASN A 15 19.19 7.88 -13.33
C ASN A 15 19.74 7.84 -11.89
N GLU A 16 20.99 8.30 -11.68
CA GLU A 16 21.56 8.45 -10.33
C GLU A 16 20.88 9.58 -9.54
N LEU A 17 20.51 10.68 -10.19
CA LEU A 17 19.74 11.77 -9.58
C LEU A 17 18.31 11.34 -9.19
N THR A 18 17.65 10.48 -9.99
CA THR A 18 16.34 9.91 -9.60
C THR A 18 16.45 8.92 -8.45
N GLN A 19 17.53 8.13 -8.39
CA GLN A 19 17.82 7.30 -7.22
C GLN A 19 18.08 8.14 -5.95
N LEU A 20 18.80 9.27 -6.06
CA LEU A 20 19.01 10.20 -4.93
C LEU A 20 17.70 10.87 -4.47
N THR A 21 16.83 11.23 -5.41
CA THR A 21 15.53 11.87 -5.10
C THR A 21 14.56 10.90 -4.41
N ALA A 22 14.58 9.62 -4.79
CA ALA A 22 13.80 8.57 -4.14
C ALA A 22 14.28 8.26 -2.71
N HIS A 23 15.60 8.23 -2.48
CA HIS A 23 16.17 8.09 -1.13
C HIS A 23 15.77 9.27 -0.21
N PHE A 24 15.70 10.49 -0.75
CA PHE A 24 15.29 11.68 0.02
C PHE A 24 13.81 11.63 0.46
N ASN A 25 12.92 11.06 -0.37
CA ASN A 25 11.51 10.86 0.00
C ASN A 25 11.32 9.80 1.08
N ILE A 26 12.09 8.71 1.05
CA ILE A 26 12.07 7.66 2.09
C ILE A 26 12.58 8.22 3.42
N ILE A 27 13.61 9.07 3.41
CA ILE A 27 14.13 9.77 4.59
C ILE A 27 13.07 10.74 5.16
N ASN A 28 12.34 11.48 4.31
CA ASN A 28 11.27 12.39 4.77
C ASN A 28 10.08 11.66 5.43
N ILE A 29 9.76 10.45 4.97
CA ILE A 29 8.67 9.63 5.56
C ILE A 29 9.08 9.03 6.90
N ILE A 30 10.35 8.62 7.04
CA ILE A 30 10.89 8.19 8.33
C ILE A 30 10.96 9.37 9.32
N LEU A 31 11.32 10.58 8.84
CA LEU A 31 11.28 11.83 9.62
C LEU A 31 9.86 12.22 10.05
N SER A 32 8.82 11.98 9.24
CA SER A 32 7.43 12.25 9.64
C SER A 32 6.94 11.29 10.73
N LEU A 33 7.42 10.04 10.72
CA LEU A 33 7.09 9.02 11.72
C LEU A 33 7.84 9.22 13.04
N LEU A 34 9.06 9.77 13.04
CA LEU A 34 9.83 10.08 14.25
C LEU A 34 9.42 11.42 14.91
N LYS A 35 8.73 12.31 14.19
CA LYS A 35 8.13 13.53 14.76
C LYS A 35 6.89 13.25 15.63
N LYS A 36 6.50 11.97 15.81
CA LYS A 36 5.46 11.46 16.75
C LYS A 36 5.85 11.59 18.24
N GLY A 37 6.50 12.68 18.60
CA GLY A 37 6.51 13.16 19.98
C GLY A 37 5.74 14.47 19.97
N SER A 38 4.53 14.48 20.55
CA SER A 38 3.67 15.64 20.81
C SER A 38 2.89 16.26 19.62
N GLY A 39 1.56 16.24 19.74
CA GLY A 39 0.66 17.16 19.03
C GLY A 39 -0.25 16.50 18.00
N MET A 40 -1.52 16.34 18.36
CA MET A 40 -2.64 15.97 17.47
C MET A 40 -2.55 16.67 16.11
N LYS A 41 -2.36 15.90 15.04
CA LYS A 41 -2.73 16.28 13.67
C LYS A 41 -3.25 15.04 12.94
N HIS A 42 -4.49 15.16 12.46
CA HIS A 42 -5.30 14.22 11.69
C HIS A 42 -4.50 13.09 11.02
N LEU A 43 -4.58 11.89 11.58
CA LEU A 43 -4.26 10.68 10.82
C LEU A 43 -5.31 10.58 9.71
N PRO A 44 -4.92 10.37 8.44
CA PRO A 44 -5.89 10.17 7.39
C PRO A 44 -6.77 8.95 7.72
N GLU A 45 -8.07 9.06 7.47
CA GLU A 45 -9.09 8.08 7.87
C GLU A 45 -8.79 6.68 7.32
N TRP A 46 -8.31 6.59 6.07
CA TRP A 46 -7.92 5.32 5.47
C TRP A 46 -6.83 4.58 6.24
N LEU A 47 -5.94 5.31 6.92
CA LEU A 47 -4.85 4.74 7.72
C LEU A 47 -5.32 4.37 9.13
N ALA A 48 -6.35 5.04 9.66
CA ALA A 48 -6.96 4.69 10.95
C ALA A 48 -7.77 3.39 10.87
N ASN A 49 -8.31 3.06 9.70
CA ASN A 49 -9.13 1.88 9.45
C ASN A 49 -8.32 0.64 9.01
N LEU A 50 -6.99 0.69 9.02
CA LEU A 50 -6.12 -0.46 8.74
C LEU A 50 -5.70 -1.19 10.02
N ALA A 51 -5.54 -2.51 9.91
CA ALA A 51 -5.02 -3.32 11.01
C ALA A 51 -3.54 -3.01 11.30
N ASP A 52 -3.10 -3.26 12.53
CA ASP A 52 -1.69 -3.04 12.94
C ASP A 52 -0.70 -3.82 12.06
N GLU A 53 -1.07 -5.02 11.63
CA GLU A 53 -0.26 -5.83 10.71
C GLU A 53 -0.09 -5.18 9.33
N ASP A 54 -1.15 -4.55 8.82
CA ASP A 54 -1.16 -3.84 7.54
C ASP A 54 -0.29 -2.57 7.63
N ILE A 55 -0.36 -1.85 8.77
CA ILE A 55 0.50 -0.69 9.05
C ILE A 55 1.97 -1.13 9.15
N ALA A 56 2.26 -2.23 9.84
CA ALA A 56 3.61 -2.79 9.93
C ALA A 56 4.14 -3.23 8.56
N PHE A 57 3.27 -3.80 7.72
CA PHE A 57 3.59 -4.15 6.36
C PHE A 57 3.97 -2.92 5.53
N ILE A 58 3.16 -1.86 5.56
CA ILE A 58 3.43 -0.59 4.86
C ILE A 58 4.77 -0.04 5.30
N LYS A 59 5.02 0.03 6.61
CA LYS A 59 6.29 0.50 7.17
C LYS A 59 7.47 -0.29 6.59
N ASN A 60 7.42 -1.61 6.64
CA ASN A 60 8.50 -2.47 6.15
C ASN A 60 8.64 -2.39 4.62
N PHE A 61 7.55 -2.24 3.89
CA PHE A 61 7.53 -2.03 2.44
C PHE A 61 8.25 -0.74 2.06
N MET A 62 8.00 0.36 2.79
CA MET A 62 8.69 1.63 2.58
C MET A 62 10.18 1.56 2.93
N LEU A 63 10.54 0.86 4.01
CA LEU A 63 11.94 0.61 4.38
C LEU A 63 12.66 -0.26 3.33
N ALA A 64 11.93 -1.11 2.62
CA ALA A 64 12.42 -1.90 1.50
C ALA A 64 12.37 -1.15 0.15
N SER A 65 12.11 0.17 0.15
CA SER A 65 11.95 1.01 -1.04
C SER A 65 10.87 0.51 -2.01
N GLY A 66 9.82 -0.12 -1.47
CA GLY A 66 8.74 -0.73 -2.25
C GLY A 66 9.11 -2.03 -2.98
N SER A 67 10.24 -2.64 -2.64
CA SER A 67 10.68 -3.89 -3.29
C SER A 67 9.93 -5.11 -2.74
N LEU A 68 8.95 -5.59 -3.51
CA LEU A 68 8.25 -6.86 -3.24
C LEU A 68 9.21 -8.06 -3.07
N LYS A 69 10.31 -8.08 -3.84
CA LYS A 69 11.31 -9.16 -3.74
C LYS A 69 12.03 -9.14 -2.40
N ARG A 70 12.40 -7.95 -1.91
CA ARG A 70 13.05 -7.79 -0.60
C ARG A 70 12.09 -8.10 0.54
N MET A 71 10.81 -7.74 0.39
CA MET A 71 9.77 -8.10 1.34
C MET A 71 9.54 -9.62 1.38
N ALA A 72 9.46 -10.30 0.24
CA ALA A 72 9.34 -11.75 0.18
C ALA A 72 10.46 -12.46 0.97
N GLN A 73 11.70 -11.97 0.83
CA GLN A 73 12.84 -12.46 1.60
C GLN A 73 12.72 -12.16 3.10
N LEU A 74 12.34 -10.94 3.48
CA LEU A 74 12.21 -10.53 4.88
C LEU A 74 11.17 -11.36 5.64
N TYR A 75 10.03 -11.62 5.00
CA TYR A 75 8.94 -12.42 5.58
C TYR A 75 9.07 -13.92 5.28
N GLN A 76 10.14 -14.35 4.60
CA GLN A 76 10.42 -15.75 4.24
C GLN A 76 9.27 -16.43 3.47
N VAL A 77 8.61 -15.70 2.59
CA VAL A 77 7.54 -16.21 1.72
C VAL A 77 7.92 -16.10 0.25
N SER A 78 7.19 -16.80 -0.60
CA SER A 78 7.38 -16.69 -2.05
C SER A 78 6.98 -15.31 -2.56
N TYR A 79 7.61 -14.87 -3.66
CA TYR A 79 7.23 -13.62 -4.33
C TYR A 79 5.73 -13.59 -4.73
N PRO A 80 5.14 -14.67 -5.29
CA PRO A 80 3.68 -14.74 -5.51
C PRO A 80 2.85 -14.50 -4.25
N THR A 81 3.20 -15.13 -3.12
CA THR A 81 2.50 -14.94 -1.84
C THR A 81 2.58 -13.49 -1.36
N MET A 82 3.76 -12.87 -1.50
CA MET A 82 3.97 -11.48 -1.11
C MET A 82 3.19 -10.50 -1.99
N ARG A 83 3.07 -10.81 -3.28
CA ARG A 83 2.23 -10.04 -4.21
C ARG A 83 0.77 -10.07 -3.80
N VAL A 84 0.21 -11.25 -3.53
CA VAL A 84 -1.18 -11.39 -3.05
C VAL A 84 -1.42 -10.59 -1.78
N ARG A 85 -0.46 -10.59 -0.84
CA ARG A 85 -0.56 -9.79 0.39
C ARG A 85 -0.60 -8.28 0.09
N LEU A 86 0.24 -7.79 -0.83
CA LEU A 86 0.22 -6.39 -1.24
C LEU A 86 -1.10 -6.03 -1.93
N ASP A 87 -1.59 -6.89 -2.82
CA ASP A 87 -2.83 -6.64 -3.56
C ASP A 87 -4.03 -6.50 -2.60
N LYS A 88 -4.15 -7.41 -1.62
CA LYS A 88 -5.17 -7.30 -0.56
C LYS A 88 -5.08 -5.99 0.23
N LEU A 89 -3.87 -5.55 0.56
CA LEU A 89 -3.66 -4.29 1.26
C LEU A 89 -4.09 -3.09 0.40
N ILE A 90 -3.78 -3.10 -0.91
CA ILE A 90 -4.22 -2.06 -1.85
C ILE A 90 -5.74 -2.01 -1.91
N ASP A 91 -6.41 -3.16 -1.97
CA ASP A 91 -7.87 -3.23 -2.02
C ASP A 91 -8.51 -2.70 -0.73
N LYS A 92 -7.94 -3.02 0.45
CA LYS A 92 -8.37 -2.43 1.73
C LYS A 92 -8.25 -0.91 1.75
N ILE A 93 -7.12 -0.38 1.28
CA ILE A 93 -6.91 1.07 1.21
C ILE A 93 -7.96 1.72 0.30
N ARG A 94 -8.22 1.13 -0.88
CA ARG A 94 -9.25 1.63 -1.81
C ARG A 94 -10.65 1.60 -1.20
N LEU A 95 -11.01 0.53 -0.49
CA LEU A 95 -12.29 0.48 0.21
C LEU A 95 -12.44 1.60 1.24
N ASN A 96 -11.40 1.84 2.03
CA ASN A 96 -11.44 2.88 3.06
C ASN A 96 -11.37 4.30 2.50
N ASP A 97 -10.84 4.49 1.29
CA ASP A 97 -10.81 5.79 0.58
C ASP A 97 -12.13 6.05 -0.17
N SER A 98 -12.97 5.02 -0.36
CA SER A 98 -14.29 5.11 -0.99
C SER A 98 -15.30 5.70 0.00
N GLY A 99 -15.20 6.99 0.30
CA GLY A 99 -15.94 7.69 1.36
C GLY A 99 -17.45 7.87 1.17
N ASP A 100 -18.12 7.04 0.37
CA ASP A 100 -19.55 7.20 0.05
C ASP A 100 -20.29 5.86 -0.16
N GLU A 101 -19.69 4.75 0.28
CA GLU A 101 -20.32 3.42 0.24
C GLU A 101 -21.04 3.10 1.56
N ASP A 102 -22.19 2.43 1.44
CA ASP A 102 -22.99 1.99 2.58
C ASP A 102 -22.15 1.14 3.55
N PRO A 103 -22.23 1.37 4.89
CA PRO A 103 -21.44 0.64 5.88
C PRO A 103 -21.57 -0.88 5.79
N PHE A 104 -22.75 -1.40 5.42
CA PHE A 104 -22.96 -2.83 5.24
C PHE A 104 -22.22 -3.36 4.00
N VAL A 105 -22.25 -2.61 2.90
CA VAL A 105 -21.56 -2.98 1.66
C VAL A 105 -20.04 -2.96 1.86
N LEU A 106 -19.52 -1.96 2.59
CA LEU A 106 -18.11 -1.91 2.97
C LEU A 106 -17.68 -3.12 3.80
N LEU A 107 -18.50 -3.51 4.78
CA LEU A 107 -18.25 -4.70 5.60
C LEU A 107 -18.21 -5.98 4.77
N VAL A 108 -19.18 -6.19 3.88
CA VAL A 108 -19.21 -7.40 3.05
C VAL A 108 -18.02 -7.45 2.10
N LYS A 109 -17.64 -6.32 1.50
CA LYS A 109 -16.45 -6.21 0.64
C LYS A 109 -15.16 -6.50 1.40
N SER A 110 -15.00 -5.99 2.63
CA SER A 110 -13.80 -6.25 3.43
C SER A 110 -13.66 -7.73 3.79
N LEU A 111 -14.77 -8.39 4.13
CA LEU A 111 -14.80 -9.83 4.41
C LEU A 111 -14.44 -10.69 3.20
N ALA A 112 -14.82 -10.26 1.99
CA ALA A 112 -14.42 -10.93 0.75
C ALA A 112 -12.91 -10.78 0.48
N ILE A 113 -12.34 -9.60 0.69
CA ILE A 113 -10.89 -9.35 0.52
C ILE A 113 -10.07 -10.20 1.50
N ASP A 114 -10.55 -10.34 2.74
CA ASP A 114 -9.92 -11.18 3.76
C ASP A 114 -10.17 -12.68 3.55
N GLU A 115 -10.77 -13.08 2.41
CA GLU A 115 -11.10 -14.46 2.02
C GLU A 115 -11.94 -15.19 3.09
N LYS A 116 -12.70 -14.45 3.90
CA LYS A 116 -13.63 -15.03 4.88
C LYS A 116 -14.89 -15.55 4.22
N TYR A 117 -15.27 -14.94 3.11
CA TYR A 117 -16.32 -15.39 2.20
C TYR A 117 -15.79 -15.38 0.77
N ASP A 118 -16.35 -16.23 -0.08
CA ASP A 118 -16.09 -16.16 -1.51
C ASP A 118 -16.76 -14.92 -2.13
N VAL A 119 -16.23 -14.49 -3.27
CA VAL A 119 -16.68 -13.28 -3.96
C VAL A 119 -18.12 -13.42 -4.45
N ASP A 120 -18.56 -14.62 -4.84
CA ASP A 120 -19.91 -14.85 -5.33
C ASP A 120 -20.94 -14.71 -4.20
N THR A 121 -20.66 -15.28 -3.03
CA THR A 121 -21.47 -15.12 -1.80
C THR A 121 -21.55 -13.65 -1.39
N ALA A 122 -20.41 -12.94 -1.39
CA ALA A 122 -20.38 -11.51 -1.09
C ALA A 122 -21.27 -10.69 -2.03
N ARG A 123 -21.27 -11.05 -3.33
CA ARG A 123 -22.11 -10.39 -4.34
C ARG A 123 -23.60 -10.61 -4.08
N VAL A 124 -24.01 -11.85 -3.79
CA VAL A 124 -25.39 -12.18 -3.46
C VAL A 124 -25.88 -11.39 -2.24
N LEU A 125 -25.06 -11.29 -1.19
CA LEU A 125 -25.40 -10.52 0.01
C LEU A 125 -25.62 -9.03 -0.27
N ILE A 126 -24.75 -8.42 -1.09
CA ILE A 126 -24.85 -7.01 -1.48
C ILE A 126 -26.10 -6.78 -2.35
N GLU A 127 -26.37 -7.66 -3.31
CA GLU A 127 -27.55 -7.58 -4.19
C GLU A 127 -28.85 -7.65 -3.39
N GLU A 128 -28.97 -8.63 -2.48
CA GLU A 128 -30.17 -8.79 -1.63
C GLU A 128 -30.35 -7.62 -0.67
N TYR A 129 -29.26 -7.09 -0.10
CA TYR A 129 -29.32 -5.89 0.74
C TYR A 129 -29.85 -4.67 -0.02
N ARG A 130 -29.34 -4.44 -1.24
CA ARG A 130 -29.78 -3.31 -2.08
C ARG A 130 -31.25 -3.41 -2.45
N LYS A 131 -31.73 -4.60 -2.85
CA LYS A 131 -33.15 -4.82 -3.16
C LYS A 131 -34.08 -4.43 -2.01
N ARG A 132 -33.72 -4.80 -0.77
CA ARG A 132 -34.53 -4.49 0.42
C ARG A 132 -34.45 -3.03 0.87
N LYS A 133 -33.39 -2.31 0.47
CA LYS A 133 -33.21 -0.89 0.81
C LYS A 133 -34.00 0.03 -0.12
N ASP A 134 -34.26 -0.44 -1.35
CA ASP A 134 -35.03 0.28 -2.37
C ASP A 134 -36.56 0.02 -2.25
N GLU A 135 -37.01 -0.84 -1.33
CA GLU A 135 -38.41 -1.07 -0.92
C GLU A 135 -38.81 -0.19 0.27
#